data_AF-A0A9P5ZGK3-F1
#
_entry.id   AF-A0A9P5ZGK3-F1
#
_cell.length_a   1.000
_cell.length_b   1.000
_cell.length_c   1.000
_cell.angle_alpha   90.00
_cell.angle_beta   90.00
_cell.angle_gamma   90.00
#
_symmetry.space_group_name_H-M   'P 1'
#
loop_
_entity.id
_entity.type
_entity.pdbx_description
1 polymer ?
#
loop_
_entity_poly.entity_id
_entity_poly.type
_entity_poly.pdbx_seq_one_letter_code
_entity_poly.pdbx_strand_id
1 'polypeptide(L)'
;MSTSNARFARYRQALAAISARTGTPLPSLILSFGILHELTAVVPVVAIFYGAKTLGIGERVVASIIEETHANATGADGAAHVRSNEQLSWAKQKMKTWVEEGDRWAIRIGRRYGIFGYEKREPGTVDNVEEMAKANIAGDVANAVFAYGATKALLPVRIAASLYLSPMFSRGVIEPTRRIIVQTFRRRTP
;
A
#
# COMPACT_ATOMS: atom_id res chain seq x y z
N MET A 1 -30.92 0.23 -22.93
CA MET A 1 -29.82 -0.66 -22.47
C MET A 1 -28.74 -0.72 -23.55
N SER A 2 -27.62 0.03 -23.48
CA SER A 2 -26.54 -0.10 -24.51
C SER A 2 -25.18 0.53 -24.15
N THR A 3 -25.13 1.54 -23.28
CA THR A 3 -23.88 2.30 -23.01
C THR A 3 -22.78 1.52 -22.27
N SER A 4 -23.14 0.48 -21.51
CA SER A 4 -22.19 -0.38 -20.79
C SER A 4 -21.38 -1.28 -21.73
N ASN A 5 -22.05 -1.87 -22.73
CA ASN A 5 -21.42 -2.78 -23.68
C ASN A 5 -20.43 -2.06 -24.60
N ALA A 6 -20.75 -0.85 -25.02
CA ALA A 6 -19.85 -0.04 -25.85
C ALA A 6 -18.54 0.33 -25.12
N ARG A 7 -18.62 0.67 -23.82
CA ARG A 7 -17.43 0.97 -23.00
C ARG A 7 -16.57 -0.28 -22.80
N PHE A 8 -17.20 -1.41 -22.48
CA PHE A 8 -16.49 -2.67 -22.28
C PHE A 8 -15.78 -3.18 -23.55
N ALA A 9 -16.40 -2.99 -24.72
CA ALA A 9 -15.77 -3.32 -26.00
C ALA A 9 -14.49 -2.50 -26.24
N ARG A 10 -14.51 -1.19 -25.93
CA ARG A 10 -13.31 -0.33 -26.04
C ARG A 10 -12.20 -0.77 -25.09
N TYR A 11 -12.52 -1.13 -23.84
CA TYR A 11 -11.51 -1.64 -22.90
C TYR A 11 -10.90 -2.94 -23.38
N ARG A 12 -11.71 -3.88 -23.90
CA ARG A 12 -11.20 -5.13 -24.47
C ARG A 12 -10.28 -4.90 -25.67
N GLN A 13 -10.63 -3.97 -26.56
CA GLN A 13 -9.77 -3.61 -27.70
C GLN A 13 -8.44 -2.99 -27.24
N ALA A 14 -8.45 -2.08 -26.27
CA ALA A 14 -7.23 -1.49 -25.72
C ALA A 14 -6.33 -2.54 -25.05
N LEU A 15 -6.93 -3.45 -24.27
CA LEU A 15 -6.25 -4.56 -23.62
C LEU A 15 -5.65 -5.55 -24.63
N ALA A 16 -6.39 -5.89 -25.69
CA ALA A 16 -5.90 -6.73 -26.78
C ALA A 16 -4.72 -6.08 -27.51
N ALA A 17 -4.77 -4.76 -27.77
CA ALA A 17 -3.67 -4.02 -28.38
C ALA A 17 -2.41 -4.03 -27.50
N ILE A 18 -2.56 -3.91 -26.18
CA ILE A 18 -1.44 -4.01 -25.23
C ILE A 18 -0.85 -5.42 -25.24
N SER A 19 -1.68 -6.46 -25.22
CA SER A 19 -1.22 -7.86 -25.30
C SER A 19 -0.47 -8.14 -26.61
N ALA A 20 -0.96 -7.63 -27.74
CA ALA A 20 -0.31 -7.77 -29.04
C ALA A 20 1.06 -7.06 -29.07
N ARG A 21 1.14 -5.81 -28.58
CA ARG A 21 2.40 -5.05 -28.51
C ARG A 21 3.42 -5.67 -27.56
N THR A 22 2.95 -6.24 -26.45
CA THR A 22 3.79 -6.86 -25.43
C THR A 22 4.04 -8.35 -25.68
N GLY A 23 3.51 -8.94 -26.75
CA GLY A 23 3.71 -10.35 -27.09
C GLY A 23 3.40 -11.33 -25.95
N THR A 24 2.52 -10.95 -25.01
CA THR A 24 2.16 -11.78 -23.85
C THR A 24 0.65 -11.98 -23.80
N PRO A 25 0.16 -13.20 -23.48
CA PRO A 25 -1.27 -13.42 -23.33
C PRO A 25 -1.87 -12.54 -22.22
N LEU A 26 -3.06 -12.00 -22.46
CA LEU A 26 -3.75 -11.11 -21.52
C LEU A 26 -3.83 -11.65 -20.07
N PRO A 27 -4.18 -12.94 -19.84
CA PRO A 27 -4.27 -13.48 -18.48
C PRO A 27 -2.92 -13.50 -17.76
N SER A 28 -1.84 -13.79 -18.48
CA SER A 28 -0.48 -13.79 -17.93
C SER A 28 -0.02 -12.38 -17.56
N LEU A 29 -0.40 -11.38 -18.36
CA LEU A 29 -0.11 -9.98 -18.08
C LEU A 29 -0.85 -9.49 -16.83
N ILE A 30 -2.14 -9.82 -16.68
CA ILE A 30 -2.93 -9.48 -15.49
C ILE A 30 -2.34 -10.14 -14.23
N LEU A 31 -2.00 -11.43 -14.32
CA LEU A 31 -1.38 -12.16 -13.21
C LEU A 31 -0.04 -11.53 -12.80
N SER A 32 0.80 -11.19 -13.79
CA SER A 32 2.09 -10.55 -13.55
C SER A 32 1.93 -9.19 -12.88
N PHE A 33 0.98 -8.39 -13.36
CA PHE A 33 0.64 -7.10 -12.74
C PHE A 33 0.21 -7.27 -11.29
N GLY A 34 -0.69 -8.21 -11.01
CA GLY A 34 -1.13 -8.48 -9.65
C GLY A 34 0.03 -8.88 -8.73
N ILE A 35 0.87 -9.82 -9.16
CA ILE A 35 2.02 -10.27 -8.37
C ILE A 35 3.00 -9.12 -8.10
N LEU A 36 3.35 -8.35 -9.12
CA LEU A 36 4.24 -7.18 -8.98
C LEU A 36 3.61 -6.09 -8.10
N HIS A 37 2.30 -5.86 -8.21
CA HIS A 37 1.58 -4.87 -7.41
C HIS A 37 1.63 -5.21 -5.92
N GLU A 38 1.49 -6.50 -5.58
CA GLU A 38 1.60 -7.00 -4.21
C GLU A 38 3.06 -6.97 -3.71
N LEU A 39 4.01 -7.40 -4.54
CA LEU A 39 5.43 -7.38 -4.15
C LEU A 39 5.92 -5.94 -3.89
N THR A 40 5.51 -5.01 -4.74
CA THR A 40 5.76 -3.57 -4.55
C THR A 40 4.92 -2.96 -3.42
N ALA A 41 3.99 -3.69 -2.82
CA ALA A 41 3.36 -3.32 -1.55
C ALA A 41 4.22 -3.76 -0.36
N VAL A 42 4.63 -5.02 -0.34
CA VAL A 42 5.27 -5.66 0.81
C VAL A 42 6.71 -5.17 0.97
N VAL A 43 7.48 -5.15 -0.12
CA VAL A 43 8.91 -4.80 -0.07
C VAL A 43 9.12 -3.37 0.45
N PRO A 44 8.42 -2.33 -0.04
CA PRO A 44 8.58 -0.98 0.50
C PRO A 44 8.16 -0.84 1.95
N VAL A 45 7.06 -1.48 2.39
CA VAL A 45 6.64 -1.43 3.81
C VAL A 45 7.77 -1.92 4.70
N VAL A 46 8.33 -3.09 4.38
CA VAL A 46 9.40 -3.70 5.16
C VAL A 46 10.68 -2.86 5.11
N ALA A 47 11.09 -2.43 3.91
CA ALA A 47 12.30 -1.64 3.73
C ALA A 47 12.22 -0.28 4.44
N ILE A 48 11.09 0.42 4.32
CA ILE A 48 10.88 1.71 4.96
C ILE A 48 10.80 1.54 6.48
N PHE A 49 10.14 0.48 6.98
CA PHE A 49 10.09 0.20 8.41
C PHE A 49 11.50 0.04 9.02
N TYR A 50 12.32 -0.85 8.46
CA TYR A 50 13.67 -1.06 8.97
C TYR A 50 14.57 0.16 8.73
N GLY A 51 14.41 0.88 7.62
CA GLY A 51 15.10 2.15 7.39
C GLY A 51 14.74 3.22 8.41
N ALA A 52 13.45 3.39 8.70
CA ALA A 52 12.97 4.34 9.70
C ALA A 52 13.44 3.97 11.12
N LYS A 53 13.40 2.68 11.45
CA LYS A 53 13.87 2.14 12.74
C LYS A 53 15.38 2.36 12.94
N THR A 54 16.19 2.11 11.91
CA THR A 54 17.66 2.28 12.00
C THR A 54 18.09 3.74 12.04
N LEU A 55 17.34 4.64 11.39
CA LEU A 55 17.66 6.07 11.33
C LEU A 55 16.95 6.91 12.40
N GLY A 56 15.98 6.34 13.13
CA GLY A 56 15.17 7.05 14.12
C GLY A 56 14.25 8.12 13.51
N ILE A 57 13.92 8.01 12.23
CA ILE A 57 13.12 9.02 11.50
C ILE A 57 11.63 8.86 11.77
N GLY A 58 11.15 7.61 11.92
CA GLY A 58 9.72 7.33 12.05
C GLY A 58 9.08 8.01 13.25
N GLU A 59 9.71 7.91 14.41
CA GLU A 59 9.25 8.56 15.65
C GLU A 59 9.19 10.08 15.51
N ARG A 60 10.25 10.71 14.99
CA ARG A 60 10.34 12.17 14.83
C ARG A 60 9.26 12.72 13.90
N VAL A 61 9.06 12.07 12.76
CA VAL A 61 8.05 12.50 11.78
C VAL A 61 6.65 12.32 12.34
N VAL A 62 6.35 11.18 12.95
CA VAL A 62 5.01 10.93 13.50
C VAL A 62 4.72 11.87 14.68
N ALA A 63 5.69 12.11 15.56
CA ALA A 63 5.56 13.06 16.66
C ALA A 63 5.24 14.48 16.15
N SER A 64 5.94 14.97 15.11
CA SER A 64 5.66 16.30 14.54
C SER A 64 4.23 16.43 13.97
N ILE A 65 3.69 15.36 13.37
CA ILE A 65 2.32 15.37 12.82
C ILE A 65 1.29 15.40 13.95
N ILE A 66 1.55 14.69 15.05
CA ILE A 66 0.68 14.68 16.23
C ILE A 66 0.73 16.04 16.94
N GLU A 67 1.91 16.62 17.14
CA GLU A 67 2.10 17.93 17.76
C GLU A 67 1.42 19.06 16.97
N GLU A 68 1.60 19.07 15.63
CA GLU A 68 0.87 19.99 14.75
C GLU A 68 -0.66 19.82 14.85
N THR A 69 -1.14 18.59 15.09
CA THR A 69 -2.57 18.33 15.25
C THR A 69 -3.11 18.97 16.53
N HIS A 70 -2.37 18.92 17.63
CA HIS A 70 -2.75 19.55 18.88
C HIS A 70 -2.68 21.09 18.80
N ALA A 71 -1.66 21.65 18.14
CA ALA A 71 -1.51 23.09 17.97
C ALA A 71 -2.63 23.73 17.12
N ASN A 72 -3.07 23.06 16.05
CA ASN A 72 -4.15 23.54 15.19
C ASN A 72 -5.54 23.46 15.84
N ALA A 73 -5.72 22.60 16.85
CA ALA A 73 -6.97 22.55 17.62
C ALA A 73 -7.15 23.78 18.54
N THR A 74 -6.07 24.51 18.82
CA THR A 74 -6.05 25.67 19.74
C THR A 74 -5.96 27.03 19.06
N GLY A 75 -5.79 27.10 17.73
CA GLY A 75 -5.57 28.35 17.00
C GLY A 75 -6.69 28.70 16.02
N ALA A 76 -7.56 29.64 16.41
CA ALA A 76 -8.25 30.50 15.47
C ALA A 76 -7.27 31.60 15.01
N ASP A 77 -7.04 31.76 13.70
CA ASP A 77 -6.83 33.06 13.01
C ASP A 77 -6.13 32.93 11.63
N GLY A 78 -6.55 33.78 10.68
CA GLY A 78 -5.65 34.32 9.63
C GLY A 78 -6.03 34.08 8.16
N ALA A 79 -6.90 34.94 7.61
CA ALA A 79 -7.46 34.90 6.25
C ALA A 79 -6.54 35.37 5.08
N ALA A 80 -5.21 35.22 5.13
CA ALA A 80 -4.31 35.91 4.19
C ALA A 80 -3.41 35.04 3.26
N HIS A 81 -3.47 33.71 3.29
CA HIS A 81 -2.56 32.84 2.49
C HIS A 81 -3.27 31.77 1.61
N VAL A 82 -4.45 32.09 1.09
CA VAL A 82 -5.49 31.10 0.68
C VAL A 82 -5.08 30.04 -0.37
N ARG A 83 -4.24 30.32 -1.38
CA ARG A 83 -4.08 29.38 -2.53
C ARG A 83 -2.93 28.36 -2.43
N SER A 84 -1.80 28.70 -1.80
CA SER A 84 -0.71 27.74 -1.49
C SER A 84 -0.95 27.00 -0.17
N ASN A 85 -1.67 27.64 0.76
CA ASN A 85 -2.08 27.05 2.03
C ASN A 85 -3.14 25.96 1.85
N GLU A 86 -4.00 26.02 0.82
CA GLU A 86 -4.99 24.97 0.54
C GLU A 86 -4.36 23.61 0.23
N GLN A 87 -3.34 23.55 -0.62
CA GLN A 87 -2.65 22.29 -0.95
C GLN A 87 -1.81 21.77 0.21
N LEU A 88 -1.14 22.67 0.94
CA LEU A 88 -0.42 22.31 2.17
C LEU A 88 -1.38 21.81 3.26
N SER A 89 -2.55 22.44 3.41
CA SER A 89 -3.60 22.05 4.35
C SER A 89 -4.22 20.69 3.97
N TRP A 90 -4.54 20.47 2.69
CA TRP A 90 -5.00 19.18 2.21
C TRP A 90 -3.96 18.08 2.45
N ALA A 91 -2.68 18.34 2.15
CA ALA A 91 -1.61 17.37 2.35
C ALA A 91 -1.43 17.04 3.83
N LYS A 92 -1.43 18.07 4.70
CA LYS A 92 -1.39 17.92 6.16
C LYS A 92 -2.56 17.09 6.69
N GLN A 93 -3.80 17.41 6.26
CA GLN A 93 -4.98 16.65 6.65
C GLN A 93 -4.89 15.19 6.18
N LYS A 94 -4.37 14.97 4.97
CA LYS A 94 -4.20 13.62 4.43
C LYS A 94 -3.14 12.82 5.20
N MET A 95 -2.03 13.45 5.55
CA MET A 95 -0.98 12.86 6.39
C MET A 95 -1.52 12.48 7.76
N LYS A 96 -2.31 13.36 8.39
CA LYS A 96 -3.00 13.05 9.65
C LYS A 96 -3.89 11.81 9.52
N THR A 97 -4.74 11.76 8.50
CA THR A 97 -5.59 10.58 8.26
C THR A 97 -4.75 9.31 8.05
N TRP A 98 -3.62 9.41 7.34
CA TRP A 98 -2.73 8.27 7.15
C TRP A 98 -2.02 7.82 8.44
N VAL A 99 -1.69 8.74 9.33
CA VAL A 99 -1.16 8.42 10.67
C VAL A 99 -2.22 7.69 11.49
N GLU A 100 -3.45 8.20 11.56
CA GLU A 100 -4.56 7.56 12.29
C GLU A 100 -4.96 6.19 11.71
N GLU A 101 -4.92 6.04 10.39
CA GLU A 101 -5.14 4.75 9.72
C GLU A 101 -3.98 3.78 9.95
N GLY A 102 -2.74 4.31 9.89
CA GLY A 102 -1.52 3.54 10.10
C GLY A 102 -1.42 3.01 11.52
N ASP A 103 -1.79 3.81 12.51
CA ASP A 103 -1.81 3.43 13.91
C ASP A 103 -2.81 2.29 14.17
N ARG A 104 -4.06 2.43 13.69
CA ARG A 104 -5.06 1.35 13.75
C ARG A 104 -4.61 0.08 13.02
N TRP A 105 -3.90 0.22 11.90
CA TRP A 105 -3.31 -0.91 11.18
C TRP A 105 -2.18 -1.56 11.99
N ALA A 106 -1.28 -0.77 12.57
CA ALA A 106 -0.16 -1.23 13.39
C ALA A 106 -0.65 -1.99 14.62
N ILE A 107 -1.69 -1.51 15.32
CA ILE A 107 -2.33 -2.22 16.43
C ILE A 107 -2.90 -3.56 15.95
N ARG A 108 -3.65 -3.57 14.85
CA ARG A 108 -4.31 -4.79 14.36
C ARG A 108 -3.31 -5.87 13.96
N ILE A 109 -2.27 -5.50 13.22
CA ILE A 109 -1.23 -6.43 12.78
C ILE A 109 -0.31 -6.79 13.95
N GLY A 110 0.07 -5.81 14.75
CA GLY A 110 0.86 -5.96 15.97
C GLY A 110 0.25 -6.97 16.91
N ARG A 111 -1.02 -6.81 17.29
CA ARG A 111 -1.76 -7.77 18.11
C ARG A 111 -1.94 -9.11 17.42
N ARG A 112 -2.21 -9.16 16.12
CA ARG A 112 -2.42 -10.45 15.42
C ARG A 112 -1.17 -11.33 15.46
N TYR A 113 0.01 -10.74 15.35
CA TYR A 113 1.26 -11.48 15.19
C TYR A 113 2.24 -11.35 16.37
N GLY A 114 1.97 -10.48 17.34
CA GLY A 114 2.89 -10.18 18.44
C GLY A 114 4.09 -9.32 17.99
N ILE A 115 3.87 -8.35 17.11
CA ILE A 115 4.93 -7.51 16.52
C ILE A 115 4.77 -6.03 16.90
N PHE A 116 5.79 -5.22 16.64
CA PHE A 116 5.84 -3.79 16.98
C PHE A 116 5.73 -3.47 18.48
N GLY A 117 6.05 -4.44 19.35
CA GLY A 117 5.93 -4.30 20.81
C GLY A 117 4.54 -4.66 21.36
N TYR A 118 3.59 -5.08 20.52
CA TYR A 118 2.31 -5.59 20.98
C TYR A 118 2.39 -7.07 21.35
N GLU A 119 1.69 -7.46 22.41
CA GLU A 119 1.47 -8.86 22.74
C GLU A 119 0.52 -9.51 21.75
N LYS A 120 0.81 -10.77 21.38
CA LYS A 120 -0.04 -11.53 20.47
C LYS A 120 -1.42 -11.75 21.12
N ARG A 121 -2.47 -11.43 20.38
CA ARG A 121 -3.87 -11.56 20.81
C ARG A 121 -4.21 -13.01 21.10
N GLU A 122 -4.81 -13.23 22.25
CA GLU A 122 -5.39 -14.50 22.64
C GLU A 122 -6.72 -14.77 21.90
N PRO A 123 -7.00 -16.01 21.48
CA PRO A 123 -8.28 -16.34 20.84
C PRO A 123 -9.46 -16.01 21.76
N GLY A 124 -10.39 -15.17 21.29
CA GLY A 124 -11.64 -14.85 22.02
C GLY A 124 -11.64 -13.54 22.81
N THR A 125 -10.50 -12.89 23.02
CA THR A 125 -10.47 -11.51 23.57
C THR A 125 -10.97 -10.51 22.54
N VAL A 126 -11.57 -9.40 22.94
CA VAL A 126 -11.98 -8.28 22.06
C VAL A 126 -11.10 -7.08 22.37
N ASP A 127 -10.13 -6.80 21.50
CA ASP A 127 -9.28 -5.62 21.64
C ASP A 127 -10.04 -4.33 21.30
N ASN A 128 -9.97 -3.36 22.21
CA ASN A 128 -10.49 -2.02 21.96
C ASN A 128 -9.44 -1.18 21.22
N VAL A 129 -9.36 -1.36 19.90
CA VAL A 129 -8.34 -0.72 19.04
C VAL A 129 -8.37 0.81 19.15
N GLU A 130 -9.54 1.42 19.36
CA GLU A 130 -9.68 2.88 19.49
C GLU A 130 -9.08 3.42 20.80
N GLU A 131 -9.17 2.65 21.87
CA GLU A 131 -8.59 3.01 23.16
C GLU A 131 -7.07 2.87 23.12
N MET A 132 -6.57 1.81 22.49
CA MET A 132 -5.14 1.58 22.30
C MET A 132 -4.49 2.63 21.38
N ALA A 133 -5.19 3.08 20.35
CA ALA A 133 -4.73 4.12 19.43
C ALA A 133 -4.51 5.47 20.13
N LYS A 134 -5.26 5.74 21.21
CA LYS A 134 -5.10 6.96 22.03
C LYS A 134 -3.90 6.86 22.98
N ALA A 135 -3.39 5.65 23.25
CA ALA A 135 -2.59 5.37 24.43
C ALA A 135 -1.08 5.56 24.26
N ASN A 136 -0.52 5.57 23.03
CA ASN A 136 0.80 6.13 22.66
C ASN A 136 1.29 5.59 21.31
N ILE A 137 1.67 6.49 20.40
CA ILE A 137 2.37 6.14 19.15
C ILE A 137 3.87 6.38 19.36
N ALA A 138 4.57 5.37 19.89
CA ALA A 138 6.00 5.48 20.19
C ALA A 138 6.78 4.23 19.75
N GLY A 139 8.08 4.38 19.55
CA GLY A 139 8.99 3.28 19.21
C GLY A 139 8.64 2.58 17.89
N ASP A 140 8.61 1.24 17.91
CA ASP A 140 8.36 0.43 16.70
C ASP A 140 6.97 0.69 16.08
N VAL A 141 5.98 1.12 16.86
CA VAL A 141 4.66 1.51 16.34
C VAL A 141 4.79 2.73 15.44
N ALA A 142 5.50 3.77 15.86
CA ALA A 142 5.71 4.98 15.05
C ALA A 142 6.43 4.68 13.72
N ASN A 143 7.43 3.78 13.75
CA ASN A 143 8.11 3.32 12.54
C ASN A 143 7.15 2.57 11.60
N ALA A 144 6.24 1.77 12.13
CA ALA A 144 5.22 1.05 11.36
C ALA A 144 4.18 2.00 10.75
N VAL A 145 3.71 2.99 11.52
CA VAL A 145 2.78 4.04 11.03
C VAL A 145 3.43 4.86 9.91
N PHE A 146 4.68 5.29 10.10
CA PHE A 146 5.42 6.01 9.07
C PHE A 146 5.61 5.18 7.81
N ALA A 147 6.03 3.91 7.94
CA ALA A 147 6.20 3.00 6.80
C ALA A 147 4.89 2.78 6.03
N TYR A 148 3.77 2.66 6.74
CA TYR A 148 2.45 2.56 6.16
C TYR A 148 2.07 3.81 5.34
N GLY A 149 2.23 5.00 5.93
CA GLY A 149 1.94 6.28 5.27
C GLY A 149 2.84 6.51 4.05
N ALA A 150 4.14 6.25 4.18
CA ALA A 150 5.10 6.37 3.08
C ALA A 150 4.80 5.39 1.94
N THR A 151 4.43 4.14 2.26
CA THR A 151 4.01 3.16 1.24
C THR A 151 2.74 3.61 0.52
N LYS A 152 1.80 4.23 1.23
CA LYS A 152 0.61 4.84 0.63
C LYS A 152 0.95 5.99 -0.31
N ALA A 153 1.90 6.84 0.06
CA ALA A 153 2.40 7.90 -0.82
C ALA A 153 3.02 7.35 -2.11
N LEU A 154 3.60 6.14 -2.07
CA LEU A 154 4.18 5.45 -3.21
C LEU A 154 3.16 4.75 -4.14
N LEU A 155 1.86 4.75 -3.83
CA LEU A 155 0.82 4.12 -4.67
C LEU A 155 0.89 4.46 -6.18
N PRO A 156 0.99 5.74 -6.62
CA PRO A 156 1.09 6.05 -8.04
C PRO A 156 2.34 5.46 -8.69
N VAL A 157 3.47 5.52 -7.97
CA VAL A 157 4.75 4.93 -8.41
C VAL A 157 4.62 3.41 -8.53
N ARG A 158 3.96 2.76 -7.56
CA ARG A 158 3.74 1.30 -7.56
C ARG A 158 2.91 0.85 -8.76
N ILE A 159 1.85 1.57 -9.09
CA ILE A 159 1.02 1.26 -10.27
C ILE A 159 1.85 1.41 -11.54
N ALA A 160 2.56 2.53 -11.69
CA ALA A 160 3.40 2.78 -12.86
C ALA A 160 4.51 1.72 -13.03
N ALA A 161 5.25 1.43 -11.96
CA ALA A 161 6.30 0.42 -11.96
C ALA A 161 5.75 -0.98 -12.26
N SER A 162 4.62 -1.36 -11.64
CA SER A 162 4.00 -2.66 -11.89
C SER A 162 3.54 -2.79 -13.35
N LEU A 163 2.92 -1.76 -13.92
CA LEU A 163 2.52 -1.76 -15.34
C LEU A 163 3.72 -1.89 -16.28
N TYR A 164 4.81 -1.18 -15.99
CA TYR A 164 6.03 -1.21 -16.79
C TYR A 164 6.75 -2.57 -16.74
N LEU A 165 6.80 -3.19 -15.55
CA LEU A 165 7.52 -4.45 -15.33
C LEU A 165 6.69 -5.69 -15.70
N SER A 166 5.36 -5.58 -15.77
CA SER A 166 4.45 -6.70 -16.04
C SER A 166 4.78 -7.49 -17.31
N PRO A 167 5.06 -6.86 -18.47
CA PRO A 167 5.43 -7.59 -19.68
C PRO A 167 6.72 -8.40 -19.52
N MET A 168 7.73 -7.84 -18.84
CA MET A 168 9.01 -8.50 -18.63
C MET A 168 8.85 -9.69 -17.66
N PHE A 169 8.14 -9.50 -16.56
CA PHE A 169 7.88 -10.54 -15.58
C PHE A 169 7.03 -11.70 -16.15
N SER A 170 6.03 -11.38 -16.97
CA SER A 170 5.19 -12.37 -17.65
C SER A 170 6.02 -13.31 -18.53
N ARG A 171 6.93 -12.74 -19.34
CA ARG A 171 7.80 -13.51 -20.24
C ARG A 171 8.87 -14.30 -19.48
N GLY A 172 9.44 -13.71 -18.43
CA GLY A 172 10.58 -14.29 -17.69
C GLY A 172 10.18 -15.33 -16.64
N VAL A 173 9.03 -15.17 -15.98
CA VAL A 173 8.65 -15.99 -14.82
C VAL A 173 7.38 -16.80 -15.10
N ILE A 174 6.31 -16.17 -15.57
CA ILE A 174 5.00 -16.82 -15.68
C ILE A 174 4.96 -17.84 -16.82
N GLU A 175 5.41 -17.48 -18.02
CA GLU A 175 5.34 -18.38 -19.18
C GLU A 175 6.22 -19.64 -19.01
N PRO A 176 7.46 -19.58 -18.50
CA PRO A 176 8.24 -20.78 -18.18
C PRO A 176 7.57 -21.66 -17.12
N THR A 177 7.08 -21.04 -16.04
CA THR A 177 6.40 -21.76 -14.95
C THR A 177 5.12 -22.46 -15.45
N ARG A 178 4.33 -21.77 -16.28
CA ARG A 178 3.14 -22.34 -16.93
C ARG A 178 3.49 -23.55 -17.78
N ARG A 179 4.55 -23.47 -18.59
CA ARG A 179 4.99 -24.60 -19.43
C ARG A 179 5.38 -25.81 -18.58
N ILE A 180 6.14 -25.61 -17.50
CA ILE A 180 6.55 -26.67 -16.58
C ILE A 180 5.33 -27.34 -15.93
N ILE A 181 4.38 -26.55 -15.41
CA ILE A 181 3.17 -27.08 -14.77
C ILE A 181 2.34 -27.87 -15.78
N VAL A 182 2.03 -27.29 -16.94
CA VAL A 182 1.21 -27.95 -17.97
C VAL A 182 1.88 -29.23 -18.49
N GLN A 183 3.20 -29.23 -18.70
CA GLN A 183 3.94 -30.43 -19.10
C GLN A 183 3.89 -31.51 -18.03
N THR A 184 3.97 -31.14 -16.75
CA THR A 184 3.90 -32.10 -15.64
C THR A 184 2.51 -32.73 -15.53
N PHE A 185 1.44 -31.95 -15.73
CA PHE A 185 0.06 -32.47 -15.69
C PHE A 185 -0.33 -33.24 -16.95
N ARG A 186 0.10 -32.83 -18.15
CA ARG A 186 -0.19 -33.58 -19.41
C ARG A 186 0.56 -34.90 -19.50
N ARG A 187 1.66 -35.08 -18.76
CA ARG A 187 2.37 -36.36 -18.64
C ARG A 187 1.68 -37.37 -17.71
N ARG A 188 0.61 -36.97 -17.00
CA ARG A 188 -0.13 -37.82 -16.05
C ARG A 188 -1.49 -38.29 -16.57
N THR A 189 -1.79 -38.14 -17.85
CA THR A 189 -2.98 -38.75 -18.45
C THR A 189 -2.53 -40.00 -19.21
N PRO A 190 -2.84 -41.21 -18.71
CA PRO A 190 -2.60 -42.46 -19.44
C PRO A 190 -3.45 -42.54 -20.71
#